data_AF-A0A2W7SM30-F1
#
_entry.id   AF-A0A2W7SM30-F1
#
_cell.length_a   1.000
_cell.length_b   1.000
_cell.length_c   1.000
_cell.angle_alpha   90.00
_cell.angle_beta   90.00
_cell.angle_gamma   90.00
#
_symmetry.space_group_name_H-M   'P 1'
#
loop_
_entity.id
_entity.type
_entity.pdbx_description
1 polymer ?
#
loop_
_entity_poly.entity_id
_entity_poly.type
_entity_poly.pdbx_seq_one_letter_code
_entity_poly.pdbx_strand_id
1 'polypeptide(L)'
;MHAVPEDPLVLALPEQAGLHHAADLVAALSEALARNGPLRIDSGAVRQVDLATLQILVAAHRQAARDGIPLEVTVPTGGALATALADYGFLAAADARLAITDETWTAVQTETEQAE
;
A
#
# COMPACT_ATOMS: atom_id res chain seq x y z
N MET A 1 7.48 -0.84 -26.01
CA MET A 1 6.10 -0.31 -25.95
C MET A 1 5.97 0.39 -24.61
N HIS A 2 6.35 1.66 -24.52
CA HIS A 2 6.14 2.46 -23.30
C HIS A 2 4.66 2.83 -23.28
N ALA A 3 3.90 2.26 -22.34
CA ALA A 3 2.56 2.76 -22.05
C ALA A 3 2.71 4.21 -21.56
N VAL A 4 1.95 5.12 -22.14
CA VAL A 4 1.76 6.48 -21.62
C VAL A 4 1.22 6.30 -20.20
N PRO A 5 1.85 6.87 -19.15
CA PRO A 5 1.27 6.78 -17.82
C PRO A 5 -0.04 7.57 -17.85
N GLU A 6 -1.17 6.89 -17.74
CA GLU A 6 -2.37 7.52 -17.23
C GLU A 6 -1.99 8.10 -15.86
N ASP A 7 -2.28 9.38 -15.61
CA ASP A 7 -1.99 10.00 -14.32
C ASP A 7 -2.65 9.16 -13.22
N PRO A 8 -1.86 8.54 -12.32
CA PRO A 8 -2.44 7.69 -11.30
C PRO A 8 -3.34 8.54 -10.40
N LEU A 9 -4.49 8.00 -10.04
CA LEU A 9 -5.29 8.60 -9.00
C LEU A 9 -4.44 8.61 -7.71
N VAL A 10 -4.22 9.78 -7.14
CA VAL A 10 -3.41 9.91 -5.91
C VAL A 10 -4.34 10.04 -4.70
N LEU A 11 -4.20 9.14 -3.74
CA LEU A 11 -4.83 9.20 -2.43
C LEU A 11 -3.77 9.54 -1.37
N ALA A 12 -3.88 10.70 -0.75
CA ALA A 12 -3.02 11.06 0.37
C ALA A 12 -3.51 10.42 1.67
N LEU A 13 -2.62 9.75 2.39
CA LEU A 13 -2.89 9.32 3.76
C LEU A 13 -2.91 10.54 4.71
N PRO A 14 -3.82 10.56 5.70
CA PRO A 14 -3.85 11.62 6.69
C PRO A 14 -2.59 11.60 7.57
N GLU A 15 -2.25 12.74 8.18
CA GLU A 15 -1.07 12.82 9.08
C GLU A 15 -1.12 11.77 10.21
N GLN A 16 -2.33 11.47 10.70
CA GLN A 16 -2.59 10.41 11.65
C GLN A 16 -3.37 9.27 10.98
N ALA A 17 -2.67 8.28 10.45
CA ALA A 17 -3.30 7.13 9.82
C ALA A 17 -3.54 6.04 10.88
N GLY A 18 -4.56 6.24 11.71
CA GLY A 18 -4.95 5.32 12.79
C GLY A 18 -6.37 4.76 12.65
N LEU A 19 -6.76 3.89 13.59
CA LEU A 19 -8.05 3.18 13.56
C LEU A 19 -9.28 4.10 13.43
N HIS A 20 -9.20 5.32 13.96
CA HIS A 20 -10.25 6.33 13.89
C HIS A 20 -10.59 6.79 12.47
N HIS A 21 -9.65 6.67 11.53
CA HIS A 21 -9.82 7.00 10.10
C HIS A 21 -9.88 5.76 9.19
N ALA A 22 -9.90 4.55 9.77
CA ALA A 22 -9.89 3.30 9.02
C ALA A 22 -11.09 3.16 8.07
N ALA A 23 -12.29 3.54 8.52
CA ALA A 23 -13.51 3.42 7.73
C ALA A 23 -13.48 4.35 6.50
N ASP A 24 -13.06 5.61 6.70
CA ASP A 24 -12.93 6.59 5.62
C ASP A 24 -11.86 6.16 4.61
N LEU A 25 -10.73 5.63 5.08
CA LEU A 25 -9.68 5.10 4.22
C LEU A 25 -10.17 3.92 3.38
N VAL A 26 -10.91 2.97 3.98
CA VAL A 26 -11.50 1.83 3.25
C VAL A 26 -12.49 2.31 2.21
N ALA A 27 -13.34 3.29 2.52
CA ALA A 27 -14.29 3.85 1.57
C ALA A 27 -13.57 4.51 0.37
N ALA A 28 -12.55 5.34 0.64
CA ALA A 28 -11.76 6.00 -0.38
C ALA A 28 -11.01 5.00 -1.28
N LEU A 29 -10.40 3.96 -0.69
CA LEU A 29 -9.73 2.90 -1.44
C LEU A 29 -10.70 2.10 -2.30
N SER A 30 -11.87 1.77 -1.76
CA SER A 30 -12.89 1.03 -2.50
C SER A 30 -13.40 1.81 -3.71
N GLU A 31 -13.64 3.12 -3.54
CA GLU A 31 -14.02 4.00 -4.65
C GLU A 31 -12.90 4.11 -5.70
N ALA A 32 -11.66 4.28 -5.26
CA ALA A 32 -10.51 4.37 -6.15
C ALA A 32 -10.29 3.08 -6.96
N LEU A 33 -10.36 1.92 -6.31
CA LEU A 33 -10.23 0.61 -6.98
C LEU A 33 -11.38 0.36 -7.95
N ALA A 34 -12.61 0.79 -7.64
CA ALA A 34 -13.75 0.66 -8.54
C ALA A 34 -13.58 1.44 -9.86
N ARG A 35 -12.69 2.44 -9.92
CA ARG A 35 -12.39 3.20 -11.15
C ARG A 35 -11.54 2.42 -12.16
N ASN A 36 -10.96 1.27 -11.78
CA ASN A 36 -10.15 0.41 -12.65
C ASN A 36 -8.99 1.13 -13.36
N GLY A 37 -8.32 2.05 -12.65
CA GLY A 37 -7.16 2.78 -13.15
C GLY A 37 -5.99 2.75 -12.15
N PRO A 38 -4.78 3.15 -12.55
CA PRO A 38 -3.61 3.13 -11.67
C PRO A 38 -3.84 4.01 -10.43
N LEU A 39 -3.47 3.47 -9.27
CA LEU A 39 -3.68 4.09 -7.96
C LEU A 39 -2.34 4.28 -7.24
N ARG A 40 -2.10 5.49 -6.74
CA ARG A 40 -0.96 5.80 -5.88
C ARG A 40 -1.43 6.30 -4.53
N ILE A 41 -0.88 5.74 -3.46
CA ILE A 41 -1.11 6.17 -2.08
C ILE A 41 0.11 6.97 -1.63
N ASP A 42 -0.09 8.22 -1.24
CA ASP A 42 0.95 9.11 -0.75
C ASP A 42 1.00 9.08 0.79
N SER A 43 2.11 8.59 1.36
CA SER A 43 2.37 8.59 2.80
C SER A 43 3.28 9.74 3.29
N GLY A 44 3.61 10.72 2.45
CA GLY A 44 4.62 11.74 2.75
C GLY A 44 4.26 12.67 3.92
N ALA A 45 2.98 12.92 4.13
CA ALA A 45 2.49 13.73 5.26
C ALA A 45 2.29 12.92 6.56
N VAL A 46 2.42 11.60 6.49
CA VAL A 46 2.07 10.71 7.60
C VAL A 46 3.10 10.81 8.73
N ARG A 47 2.62 11.00 9.95
CA ARG A 47 3.42 11.08 11.18
C ARG A 47 3.21 9.88 12.10
N GLN A 48 2.07 9.21 12.00
CA GLN A 48 1.77 8.01 12.76
C GLN A 48 0.94 7.04 11.92
N VAL A 49 1.30 5.75 12.00
CA VAL A 49 0.57 4.65 11.34
C VAL A 49 0.35 3.54 12.35
N ASP A 50 -0.91 3.14 12.52
CA ASP A 50 -1.25 2.00 13.36
C ASP A 50 -1.34 0.71 12.52
N LEU A 51 -1.27 -0.45 13.18
CA LEU A 51 -1.36 -1.76 12.53
C LEU A 51 -2.62 -1.92 11.65
N ALA A 52 -3.75 -1.34 12.06
CA ALA A 52 -5.00 -1.40 11.29
C ALA A 52 -4.84 -0.77 9.89
N THR A 53 -4.16 0.36 9.81
CA THR A 53 -3.86 1.03 8.53
C THR A 53 -2.98 0.17 7.65
N LEU A 54 -1.92 -0.45 8.21
CA LEU A 54 -1.07 -1.36 7.45
C LEU A 54 -1.87 -2.55 6.89
N GLN A 55 -2.76 -3.13 7.69
CA GLN A 55 -3.61 -4.23 7.27
C GLN A 55 -4.57 -3.81 6.13
N ILE A 56 -5.11 -2.59 6.18
CA ILE A 56 -5.93 -2.02 5.11
C ILE A 56 -5.12 -1.86 3.82
N LEU A 57 -3.90 -1.31 3.89
CA LEU A 57 -3.02 -1.16 2.73
C LEU A 57 -2.64 -2.52 2.12
N VAL A 58 -2.35 -3.53 2.95
CA VAL A 58 -2.10 -4.90 2.49
C VAL A 58 -3.33 -5.49 1.80
N ALA A 59 -4.52 -5.30 2.37
CA ALA A 59 -5.77 -5.76 1.77
C ALA A 59 -6.03 -5.06 0.43
N ALA A 60 -5.75 -3.76 0.33
CA ALA A 60 -5.88 -2.98 -0.90
C ALA A 60 -4.93 -3.48 -1.99
N HIS A 61 -3.66 -3.73 -1.68
CA HIS A 61 -2.72 -4.35 -2.63
C HIS A 61 -3.21 -5.71 -3.13
N ARG A 62 -3.72 -6.56 -2.22
CA ARG A 62 -4.26 -7.88 -2.61
C ARG A 62 -5.49 -7.75 -3.51
N GLN A 63 -6.38 -6.80 -3.24
CA GLN A 63 -7.53 -6.54 -4.09
C GLN A 63 -7.11 -6.00 -5.46
N ALA A 64 -6.23 -4.99 -5.48
CA ALA A 64 -5.70 -4.41 -6.71
C ALA A 64 -5.03 -5.47 -7.59
N ALA A 65 -4.21 -6.36 -7.00
CA ALA A 65 -3.58 -7.47 -7.72
C ALA A 65 -4.62 -8.44 -8.32
N ARG A 66 -5.70 -8.74 -7.59
CA ARG A 66 -6.80 -9.60 -8.09
C ARG A 66 -7.55 -8.96 -9.25
N ASP A 67 -7.69 -7.64 -9.23
CA ASP A 67 -8.41 -6.86 -10.24
C ASP A 67 -7.49 -6.42 -11.39
N GLY A 68 -6.18 -6.72 -11.34
CA GLY A 68 -5.20 -6.29 -12.33
C GLY A 68 -4.89 -4.79 -12.31
N ILE A 69 -5.16 -4.11 -11.20
CA ILE A 69 -4.98 -2.67 -11.01
C ILE A 69 -3.58 -2.41 -10.43
N PRO A 70 -2.75 -1.57 -11.08
CA PRO A 70 -1.48 -1.12 -10.48
C PRO A 70 -1.75 -0.27 -9.24
N LEU A 71 -1.26 -0.71 -8.08
CA LEU A 71 -1.33 0.02 -6.82
C LEU A 71 0.08 0.23 -6.27
N GLU A 72 0.42 1.49 -6.01
CA GLU A 72 1.70 1.89 -5.45
C GLU A 72 1.47 2.65 -4.15
N VAL A 73 2.32 2.45 -3.15
CA VAL A 73 2.34 3.24 -1.90
C VAL A 73 3.71 3.84 -1.74
N THR A 74 3.79 5.16 -1.54
CA THR A 74 5.07 5.79 -1.19
C THR A 74 5.45 5.39 0.23
N VAL A 75 6.71 5.01 0.43
CA VAL A 75 7.28 4.58 1.71
C VAL A 75 8.62 5.30 1.88
N PRO A 76 8.62 6.62 2.18
CA PRO A 76 9.85 7.38 2.35
C PRO A 76 10.72 6.78 3.46
N THR A 77 12.02 6.67 3.21
CA THR A 77 13.00 6.13 4.15
C THR A 77 13.00 6.97 5.43
N GLY A 78 12.82 6.31 6.58
CA GLY A 78 12.71 6.98 7.88
C GLY A 78 11.39 7.72 8.11
N GLY A 79 10.43 7.65 7.18
CA GLY A 79 9.07 8.13 7.37
C GLY A 79 8.24 7.23 8.28
N ALA A 80 7.11 7.74 8.79
CA ALA A 80 6.27 7.02 9.75
C ALA A 80 5.77 5.66 9.22
N LEU A 81 5.50 5.55 7.92
CA LEU A 81 5.09 4.29 7.31
C LEU A 81 6.24 3.28 7.28
N ALA A 82 7.45 3.69 6.90
CA ALA A 82 8.63 2.82 6.90
C ALA A 82 8.96 2.31 8.32
N THR A 83 8.89 3.19 9.32
CA THR A 83 9.06 2.82 10.73
C THR A 83 7.99 1.83 11.18
N ALA A 84 6.71 2.09 10.89
CA ALA A 84 5.64 1.15 11.26
C ALA A 84 5.81 -0.22 10.60
N LEU A 85 6.18 -0.28 9.32
CA LEU A 85 6.45 -1.54 8.62
C LEU A 85 7.57 -2.34 9.30
N ALA A 86 8.62 -1.67 9.77
CA ALA A 86 9.68 -2.30 10.55
C ALA A 86 9.19 -2.77 11.93
N ASP A 87 8.53 -1.88 12.68
CA ASP A 87 8.08 -2.13 14.06
C ASP A 87 7.07 -3.28 14.15
N TYR A 88 6.15 -3.38 13.18
CA TYR A 88 5.17 -4.46 13.11
C TYR A 88 5.68 -5.71 12.37
N GLY A 89 6.96 -5.74 11.98
CA GLY A 89 7.61 -6.93 11.42
C GLY A 89 7.31 -7.24 9.95
N PHE A 90 6.72 -6.30 9.19
CA PHE A 90 6.43 -6.49 7.76
C PHE A 90 7.69 -6.54 6.88
N LEU A 91 8.83 -6.04 7.39
CA LEU A 91 10.13 -6.03 6.69
C LEU A 91 11.09 -7.16 7.14
N ALA A 92 10.64 -8.10 7.98
CA ALA A 92 11.51 -9.15 8.50
C ALA A 92 11.98 -10.11 7.38
N ALA A 93 13.30 -10.27 7.26
CA ALA A 93 14.02 -10.75 6.08
C ALA A 93 13.74 -12.21 5.63
N ALA A 94 13.08 -13.05 6.44
CA ALA A 94 12.85 -14.45 6.09
C ALA A 94 11.55 -14.67 5.29
N ASP A 95 10.56 -13.79 5.44
CA ASP A 95 9.22 -13.91 4.86
C ASP A 95 8.67 -12.55 4.42
N ALA A 96 9.54 -11.62 4.01
CA ALA A 96 9.12 -10.28 3.63
C ALA A 96 8.12 -10.35 2.46
N ARG A 97 6.83 -10.23 2.79
CA ARG A 97 5.71 -10.35 1.83
C ARG A 97 5.50 -9.08 1.02
N LEU A 98 6.32 -8.05 1.21
CA LEU A 98 6.15 -6.74 0.57
C LEU A 98 7.26 -6.52 -0.46
N ALA A 99 6.87 -6.22 -1.69
CA ALA A 99 7.81 -5.76 -2.71
C ALA A 99 7.97 -4.24 -2.59
N ILE A 100 9.07 -3.79 -1.99
CA ILE A 100 9.42 -2.37 -1.85
C ILE A 100 10.70 -2.11 -2.65
N THR A 101 10.62 -1.20 -3.62
CA THR A 101 11.73 -0.80 -4.49
C THR A 101 11.74 0.72 -4.59
N ASP A 102 12.90 1.36 -4.42
CA ASP A 102 13.06 2.82 -4.50
C ASP A 102 11.98 3.59 -3.70
N GLU A 103 11.85 3.25 -2.41
CA GLU A 103 10.87 3.88 -1.50
C GLU A 103 9.41 3.73 -1.95
N THR A 104 9.12 2.77 -2.82
CA THR A 104 7.77 2.51 -3.34
C THR A 104 7.38 1.07 -3.11
N TRP A 105 6.30 0.86 -2.37
CA TRP A 105 5.69 -0.45 -2.17
C TRP A 105 4.71 -0.73 -3.31
N THR A 106 4.98 -1.78 -4.09
CA THR A 106 4.28 -2.05 -5.36
C THR A 106 3.45 -3.33 -5.32
N ALA A 107 3.77 -4.27 -4.43
CA ALA A 107 3.01 -5.51 -4.33
C ALA A 107 3.06 -6.14 -2.95
N VAL A 108 2.06 -6.97 -2.67
CA VAL A 108 2.09 -7.97 -1.60
C VAL A 108 2.22 -9.33 -2.26
N GLN A 109 3.27 -10.08 -1.92
CA GLN A 109 3.40 -11.48 -2.31
C GLN A 109 2.25 -12.25 -1.65
N THR A 110 1.25 -12.60 -2.45
CA THR A 110 0.34 -13.68 -2.10
C THR A 110 1.10 -14.98 -2.30
N GLU A 111 1.08 -15.89 -1.33
CA GLU A 111 1.54 -17.28 -1.49
C GLU A 111 1.08 -17.84 -2.85
N THR A 112 1.93 -17.72 -3.87
CA THR A 112 1.81 -18.53 -5.08
C THR A 112 2.58 -19.79 -4.76
N GLU A 113 1.80 -20.77 -4.32
CA GLU A 113 1.98 -22.20 -4.55
C GLU A 113 3.44 -22.68 -4.45
N GLN A 114 3.72 -23.37 -3.33
CA GLN A 114 4.66 -24.47 -3.33
C GLN A 114 4.31 -25.41 -4.48
N ALA A 115 4.93 -25.22 -5.64
CA ALA A 115 4.95 -26.17 -6.71
C ALA A 115 6.10 -27.16 -6.43
N GLU A 116 5.67 -28.36 -6.03
CA GLU A 116 6.36 -29.66 -6.04
C GLU A 116 7.38 -29.98 -4.94
#